data_AF-A0A7S3TDW0-F1
#
_entry.id   AF-A0A7S3TDW0-F1
#
_cell.length_a   1.000
_cell.length_b   1.000
_cell.length_c   1.000
_cell.angle_alpha   90.00
_cell.angle_beta   90.00
_cell.angle_gamma   90.00
#
_symmetry.space_group_name_H-M   'P 1'
#
loop_
_entity.id
_entity.type
_entity.pdbx_description
1 polymer ?
#
loop_
_entity_poly.entity_id
_entity_poly.type
_entity_poly.pdbx_seq_one_letter_code
_entity_poly.pdbx_strand_id
1 'polypeptide(L)'
;ADEAGEGEERESIARLASDVANTVQRLIQLADEKLEDDGSKAQAILKVAASDSGEFEVPLPADRADAVRAAVRERGVALDDGFVATIKAYMAKADSDGMGGLVEFLREVLQLFAAEKLIALVEPRLEKGSGLREGLFAVLGAPPRDWDAVLRTTIGGEDPVCGPEELQCTLQDQMGEIVLSMPSGSALQALLAEYLNELLERTRACITEMAQ
;
A
#
# COMPACT_ATOMS: atom_id res chain seq x y z
N ALA A 1 -61.14 -19.06 -8.40
CA ALA A 1 -60.73 -17.65 -8.30
C ALA A 1 -59.28 -17.50 -7.84
N ASP A 2 -58.65 -18.53 -7.23
CA ASP A 2 -57.23 -18.52 -6.82
C ASP A 2 -56.21 -18.65 -7.98
N GLU A 3 -56.53 -19.36 -9.06
CA GLU A 3 -55.54 -19.66 -10.13
C GLU A 3 -55.02 -18.42 -10.89
N ALA A 4 -55.77 -17.31 -10.89
CA ALA A 4 -55.36 -16.08 -11.56
C ALA A 4 -54.26 -15.33 -10.78
N GLY A 5 -54.28 -15.40 -9.43
CA GLY A 5 -53.26 -14.77 -8.58
C GLY A 5 -51.93 -15.54 -8.58
N GLU A 6 -51.99 -16.87 -8.58
CA GLU A 6 -50.79 -17.73 -8.62
C GLU A 6 -50.02 -17.60 -9.95
N GLY A 7 -50.72 -17.37 -11.07
CA GLY A 7 -50.09 -17.15 -12.37
C GLY A 7 -49.31 -15.85 -12.46
N GLU A 8 -49.90 -14.74 -11.98
CA GLU A 8 -49.24 -13.43 -11.94
C GLU A 8 -48.05 -13.41 -10.96
N GLU A 9 -48.19 -14.07 -9.82
CA GLU A 9 -47.14 -14.17 -8.81
C GLU A 9 -45.95 -15.01 -9.33
N ARG A 10 -46.23 -16.13 -10.03
CA ARG A 10 -45.19 -16.94 -10.68
C ARG A 10 -44.46 -16.20 -11.78
N GLU A 11 -45.18 -15.40 -12.59
CA GLU A 11 -44.58 -14.58 -13.63
C GLU A 11 -43.71 -13.45 -13.03
N SER A 12 -44.18 -12.82 -11.96
CA SER A 12 -43.41 -11.82 -11.20
C SER A 12 -42.11 -12.40 -10.64
N ILE A 13 -42.18 -13.57 -10.00
CA ILE A 13 -41.00 -14.29 -9.48
C ILE A 13 -40.03 -14.65 -10.60
N ALA A 14 -40.53 -15.12 -11.75
CA ALA A 14 -39.69 -15.46 -12.90
C ALA A 14 -38.95 -14.23 -13.47
N ARG A 15 -39.64 -13.08 -13.56
CA ARG A 15 -39.03 -11.81 -13.96
C ARG A 15 -37.96 -11.37 -12.99
N LEU A 16 -38.25 -11.39 -11.69
CA LEU A 16 -37.27 -11.04 -10.66
C LEU A 16 -36.04 -11.96 -10.71
N ALA A 17 -36.24 -13.27 -10.88
CA ALA A 17 -35.14 -14.22 -11.01
C ALA A 17 -34.26 -13.92 -12.24
N SER A 18 -34.87 -13.56 -13.37
CA SER A 18 -34.15 -13.13 -14.57
C SER A 18 -33.36 -11.83 -14.31
N ASP A 19 -33.96 -10.86 -13.63
CA ASP A 19 -33.30 -9.58 -13.31
C ASP A 19 -32.12 -9.76 -12.36
N VAL A 20 -32.27 -10.64 -11.35
CA VAL A 20 -31.18 -11.03 -10.45
C VAL A 20 -30.06 -11.72 -11.22
N ALA A 21 -30.38 -12.70 -12.08
CA ALA A 21 -29.38 -13.40 -12.89
C ALA A 21 -28.61 -12.44 -13.81
N ASN A 22 -29.33 -11.52 -14.49
CA ASN A 22 -28.73 -10.50 -15.34
C ASN A 22 -27.83 -9.54 -14.55
N THR A 23 -28.25 -9.17 -13.34
CA THR A 23 -27.45 -8.30 -12.45
C THR A 23 -26.18 -9.00 -12.00
N VAL A 24 -26.28 -10.27 -11.56
CA VAL A 24 -25.11 -11.08 -11.18
C VAL A 24 -24.14 -11.22 -12.34
N GLN A 25 -24.62 -11.49 -13.56
CA GLN A 25 -23.76 -11.60 -14.74
C GLN A 25 -22.99 -10.30 -15.02
N ARG A 26 -23.65 -9.15 -14.86
CA ARG A 26 -22.98 -7.85 -14.98
C ARG A 26 -21.95 -7.62 -13.88
N LEU A 27 -22.25 -8.01 -12.65
CA LEU A 27 -21.30 -7.90 -11.53
C LEU A 27 -20.06 -8.77 -11.77
N ILE A 28 -20.22 -9.97 -12.33
CA ILE A 28 -19.09 -10.84 -12.72
C ILE A 28 -18.24 -10.13 -13.77
N GLN A 29 -18.86 -9.62 -14.84
CA GLN A 29 -18.13 -8.92 -15.90
C GLN A 29 -17.35 -7.70 -15.35
N LEU A 30 -17.99 -6.89 -14.50
CA LEU A 30 -17.33 -5.74 -13.87
C LEU A 30 -16.17 -6.16 -12.96
N ALA A 31 -16.29 -7.31 -12.28
CA ALA A 31 -15.22 -7.86 -11.47
C ALA A 31 -14.03 -8.32 -12.33
N ASP A 32 -14.29 -9.00 -13.45
CA ASP A 32 -13.24 -9.43 -14.39
C ASP A 32 -12.51 -8.22 -14.99
N GLU A 33 -13.24 -7.20 -15.43
CA GLU A 33 -12.66 -5.94 -15.94
C GLU A 33 -11.80 -5.25 -14.87
N LYS A 34 -12.24 -5.24 -13.61
CA LYS A 34 -11.46 -4.67 -12.51
C LYS A 34 -10.19 -5.47 -12.23
N LEU A 35 -10.25 -6.80 -12.25
CA LEU A 35 -9.08 -7.67 -12.06
C LEU A 35 -8.04 -7.47 -13.17
N GLU A 36 -8.48 -7.30 -14.41
CA GLU A 36 -7.59 -7.02 -15.55
C GLU A 36 -6.93 -5.63 -15.44
N ASP A 37 -7.69 -4.61 -15.05
CA ASP A 37 -7.17 -3.26 -14.81
C ASP A 37 -6.14 -3.24 -13.67
N ASP A 38 -6.46 -3.87 -12.54
CA ASP A 38 -5.55 -3.95 -11.38
C ASP A 38 -4.29 -4.76 -11.71
N GLY A 39 -4.42 -5.83 -12.49
CA GLY A 39 -3.30 -6.58 -13.09
C GLY A 39 -2.41 -5.72 -13.99
N SER A 40 -3.02 -4.92 -14.86
CA SER A 40 -2.30 -4.04 -15.78
C SER A 40 -1.52 -2.95 -15.03
N LYS A 41 -2.10 -2.38 -13.98
CA LYS A 41 -1.41 -1.42 -13.09
C LYS A 41 -0.22 -2.05 -12.39
N ALA A 42 -0.39 -3.26 -11.85
CA ALA A 42 0.68 -4.01 -11.20
C ALA A 42 1.84 -4.27 -12.17
N GLN A 43 1.55 -4.82 -13.35
CA GLN A 43 2.55 -5.08 -14.38
C GLN A 43 3.29 -3.82 -14.82
N ALA A 44 2.59 -2.69 -14.92
CA ALA A 44 3.23 -1.43 -15.30
C ALA A 44 4.29 -0.96 -14.27
N ILE A 45 4.03 -1.15 -12.97
CA ILE A 45 5.03 -0.87 -11.92
C ILE A 45 6.16 -1.90 -11.96
N LEU A 46 5.84 -3.19 -12.08
CA LEU A 46 6.86 -4.25 -12.12
C LEU A 46 7.81 -4.09 -13.33
N LYS A 47 7.30 -3.61 -14.46
CA LYS A 47 8.12 -3.31 -15.64
C LYS A 47 9.14 -2.19 -15.39
N VAL A 48 8.79 -1.19 -14.58
CA VAL A 48 9.73 -0.11 -14.19
C VAL A 48 10.81 -0.65 -13.25
N ALA A 49 10.48 -1.65 -12.43
CA ALA A 49 11.40 -2.28 -11.49
C ALA A 49 12.29 -3.38 -12.12
N ALA A 50 11.94 -3.88 -13.30
CA ALA A 50 12.72 -4.86 -14.04
C ALA A 50 13.99 -4.26 -14.64
N SER A 51 15.02 -5.08 -14.85
CA SER A 51 16.17 -4.71 -15.67
C SER A 51 15.79 -4.64 -17.16
N ASP A 52 16.70 -4.17 -18.01
CA ASP A 52 16.53 -4.18 -19.46
C ASP A 52 16.33 -5.60 -20.04
N SER A 53 16.85 -6.62 -19.35
CA SER A 53 16.66 -8.04 -19.70
C SER A 53 15.32 -8.61 -19.21
N GLY A 54 14.55 -7.84 -18.43
CA GLY A 54 13.30 -8.28 -17.80
C GLY A 54 13.50 -9.07 -16.51
N GLU A 55 14.71 -9.05 -15.93
CA GLU A 55 15.03 -9.75 -14.69
C GLU A 55 14.80 -8.85 -13.45
N PHE A 56 14.45 -9.49 -12.35
CA PHE A 56 14.28 -8.83 -11.06
C PHE A 56 15.51 -9.08 -10.19
N GLU A 57 16.18 -8.00 -9.82
CA GLU A 57 17.33 -8.05 -8.92
C GLU A 57 16.88 -7.81 -7.49
N VAL A 58 17.48 -8.56 -6.56
CA VAL A 58 17.18 -8.51 -5.13
C VAL A 58 18.48 -8.35 -4.36
N PRO A 59 18.69 -7.24 -3.62
CA PRO A 59 17.77 -6.12 -3.44
C PRO A 59 17.57 -5.28 -4.71
N LEU A 60 16.46 -4.53 -4.79
CA LEU A 60 16.18 -3.60 -5.87
C LEU A 60 17.25 -2.50 -5.92
N PRO A 61 17.92 -2.28 -7.07
CA PRO A 61 18.91 -1.21 -7.19
C PRO A 61 18.31 0.19 -7.02
N ALA A 62 19.10 1.11 -6.47
CA ALA A 62 18.62 2.43 -6.02
C ALA A 62 18.00 3.27 -7.16
N ASP A 63 18.61 3.25 -8.35
CA ASP A 63 18.11 3.92 -9.54
C ASP A 63 16.73 3.42 -9.97
N ARG A 64 16.50 2.10 -9.86
CA ARG A 64 15.19 1.49 -10.12
C ARG A 64 14.19 1.74 -9.00
N ALA A 65 14.64 1.73 -7.74
CA ALA A 65 13.79 2.12 -6.62
C ALA A 65 13.28 3.56 -6.80
N ASP A 66 14.14 4.49 -7.21
CA ASP A 66 13.78 5.87 -7.53
C ASP A 66 12.80 5.95 -8.72
N ALA A 67 13.02 5.15 -9.76
CA ALA A 67 12.11 5.07 -10.90
C ALA A 67 10.72 4.53 -10.49
N VAL A 68 10.67 3.51 -9.62
CA VAL A 68 9.42 2.98 -9.07
C VAL A 68 8.71 4.03 -8.23
N ARG A 69 9.43 4.74 -7.35
CA ARG A 69 8.87 5.85 -6.55
C ARG A 69 8.26 6.92 -7.45
N ALA A 70 8.97 7.32 -8.51
CA ALA A 70 8.46 8.28 -9.49
C ALA A 70 7.19 7.77 -10.19
N ALA A 71 7.18 6.50 -10.63
CA ALA A 71 6.02 5.89 -11.26
C ALA A 71 4.80 5.79 -10.32
N VAL A 72 5.03 5.51 -9.03
CA VAL A 72 3.97 5.52 -8.00
C VAL A 72 3.39 6.91 -7.82
N ARG A 73 4.23 7.95 -7.73
CA ARG A 73 3.78 9.36 -7.62
C ARG A 73 2.97 9.79 -8.84
N GLU A 74 3.44 9.47 -10.04
CA GLU A 74 2.75 9.80 -11.29
C GLU A 74 1.36 9.16 -11.36
N ARG A 75 1.25 7.90 -10.94
CA ARG A 75 -0.03 7.16 -10.97
C ARG A 75 -0.95 7.53 -9.82
N GLY A 76 -0.42 8.07 -8.72
CA GLY A 76 -1.17 8.72 -7.66
C GLY A 76 -2.36 7.87 -7.17
N VAL A 77 -3.58 8.36 -7.40
CA VAL A 77 -4.84 7.73 -6.97
C VAL A 77 -5.20 6.46 -7.74
N ALA A 78 -4.60 6.21 -8.92
CA ALA A 78 -4.92 5.04 -9.73
C ALA A 78 -4.42 3.73 -9.12
N LEU A 79 -3.36 3.79 -8.29
CA LEU A 79 -2.87 2.66 -7.51
C LEU A 79 -3.66 2.60 -6.19
N ASP A 80 -4.58 1.64 -6.10
CA ASP A 80 -5.56 1.51 -5.04
C ASP A 80 -5.43 0.17 -4.29
N ASP A 81 -6.49 -0.23 -3.60
CA ASP A 81 -6.57 -1.52 -2.90
C ASP A 81 -6.36 -2.73 -3.81
N GLY A 82 -6.86 -2.65 -5.05
CA GLY A 82 -6.76 -3.71 -6.04
C GLY A 82 -5.32 -3.94 -6.52
N PHE A 83 -4.54 -2.86 -6.65
CA PHE A 83 -3.09 -2.96 -6.89
C PHE A 83 -2.40 -3.74 -5.76
N VAL A 84 -2.66 -3.39 -4.50
CA VAL A 84 -2.04 -4.06 -3.34
C VAL A 84 -2.47 -5.53 -3.28
N ALA A 85 -3.76 -5.81 -3.46
CA ALA A 85 -4.29 -7.18 -3.48
C ALA A 85 -3.65 -8.02 -4.59
N THR A 86 -3.47 -7.44 -5.77
CA THR A 86 -2.83 -8.11 -6.92
C THR A 86 -1.37 -8.46 -6.63
N ILE A 87 -0.58 -7.51 -6.12
CA ILE A 87 0.82 -7.78 -5.77
C ILE A 87 0.92 -8.83 -4.66
N LYS A 88 0.05 -8.78 -3.64
CA LYS A 88 -0.03 -9.82 -2.59
C LYS A 88 -0.39 -11.20 -3.17
N ALA A 89 -1.26 -11.26 -4.17
CA ALA A 89 -1.58 -12.51 -4.87
C ALA A 89 -0.37 -13.05 -5.66
N TYR A 90 0.40 -12.18 -6.30
CA TYR A 90 1.66 -12.56 -6.96
C TYR A 90 2.70 -13.08 -5.94
N MET A 91 2.80 -12.45 -4.77
CA MET A 91 3.65 -12.94 -3.68
C MET A 91 3.24 -14.34 -3.21
N ALA A 92 1.95 -14.56 -2.95
CA ALA A 92 1.46 -15.88 -2.52
C ALA A 92 1.70 -16.97 -3.58
N LYS A 93 1.58 -16.61 -4.87
CA LYS A 93 1.90 -17.50 -5.98
C LYS A 93 3.40 -17.80 -6.05
N ALA A 94 4.25 -16.77 -5.96
CA ALA A 94 5.70 -16.91 -5.97
C ALA A 94 6.19 -17.78 -4.80
N ASP A 95 5.61 -17.61 -3.61
CA ASP A 95 5.90 -18.41 -2.42
C ASP A 95 5.52 -19.90 -2.64
N SER A 96 4.32 -20.14 -3.17
CA SER A 96 3.86 -21.49 -3.53
C SER A 96 4.74 -22.18 -4.56
N ASP A 97 5.35 -21.41 -5.46
CA ASP A 97 6.26 -21.89 -6.50
C ASP A 97 7.73 -21.95 -6.03
N GLY A 98 8.02 -21.63 -4.76
CA GLY A 98 9.37 -21.66 -4.19
C GLY A 98 10.28 -20.53 -4.65
N MET A 99 9.74 -19.45 -5.21
CA MET A 99 10.46 -18.30 -5.75
C MET A 99 10.69 -17.24 -4.68
N GLY A 100 11.41 -17.58 -3.61
CA GLY A 100 11.64 -16.68 -2.47
C GLY A 100 12.23 -15.32 -2.84
N GLY A 101 13.14 -15.27 -3.83
CA GLY A 101 13.67 -14.00 -4.34
C GLY A 101 12.59 -13.08 -4.91
N LEU A 102 11.62 -13.64 -5.66
CA LEU A 102 10.51 -12.87 -6.21
C LEU A 102 9.57 -12.36 -5.11
N VAL A 103 9.36 -13.12 -4.05
CA VAL A 103 8.58 -12.68 -2.88
C VAL A 103 9.22 -11.45 -2.24
N GLU A 104 10.53 -11.47 -2.02
CA GLU A 104 11.25 -10.36 -1.42
C GLU A 104 11.30 -9.13 -2.33
N PHE A 105 11.45 -9.32 -3.63
CA PHE A 105 11.31 -8.24 -4.61
C PHE A 105 9.93 -7.56 -4.56
N LEU A 106 8.85 -8.36 -4.59
CA LEU A 106 7.48 -7.84 -4.56
C LEU A 106 7.18 -7.14 -3.22
N ARG A 107 7.76 -7.63 -2.13
CA ARG A 107 7.72 -6.97 -0.82
C ARG A 107 8.38 -5.58 -0.88
N GLU A 108 9.57 -5.47 -1.47
CA GLU A 108 10.28 -4.19 -1.63
C GLU A 108 9.45 -3.20 -2.47
N VAL A 109 8.79 -3.67 -3.55
CA VAL A 109 7.86 -2.84 -4.34
C VAL A 109 6.68 -2.33 -3.51
N LEU A 110 6.05 -3.17 -2.68
CA LEU A 110 4.97 -2.75 -1.80
C LEU A 110 5.44 -1.75 -0.73
N GLN A 111 6.66 -1.91 -0.21
CA GLN A 111 7.26 -0.98 0.74
C GLN A 111 7.49 0.41 0.12
N LEU A 112 8.02 0.47 -1.11
CA LEU A 112 8.16 1.74 -1.85
C LEU A 112 6.80 2.39 -2.09
N PHE A 113 5.80 1.61 -2.50
CA PHE A 113 4.44 2.11 -2.67
C PHE A 113 3.85 2.65 -1.36
N ALA A 114 3.99 1.92 -0.25
CA ALA A 114 3.50 2.34 1.06
C ALA A 114 4.16 3.66 1.50
N ALA A 115 5.48 3.77 1.36
CA ALA A 115 6.23 4.99 1.66
C ALA A 115 5.70 6.20 0.87
N GLU A 116 5.53 6.06 -0.45
CA GLU A 116 5.03 7.16 -1.30
C GLU A 116 3.59 7.55 -0.97
N LYS A 117 2.73 6.57 -0.64
CA LYS A 117 1.37 6.85 -0.18
C LYS A 117 1.36 7.60 1.15
N LEU A 118 2.21 7.21 2.09
CA LEU A 118 2.32 7.88 3.39
C LEU A 118 2.86 9.31 3.24
N ILE A 119 3.88 9.50 2.41
CA ILE A 119 4.39 10.84 2.07
C ILE A 119 3.25 11.71 1.53
N ALA A 120 2.51 11.22 0.53
CA ALA A 120 1.41 11.98 -0.08
C ALA A 120 0.28 12.31 0.91
N LEU A 121 0.01 11.46 1.89
CA LEU A 121 -1.01 11.68 2.92
C LEU A 121 -0.57 12.69 3.98
N VAL A 122 0.69 12.64 4.40
CA VAL A 122 1.19 13.47 5.51
C VAL A 122 1.71 14.83 5.04
N GLU A 123 2.32 14.90 3.85
CA GLU A 123 2.96 16.10 3.31
C GLU A 123 2.10 17.37 3.37
N PRO A 124 0.80 17.37 3.02
CA PRO A 124 -0.02 18.58 3.04
C PRO A 124 -0.22 19.18 4.44
N ARG A 125 -0.01 18.39 5.49
CA ARG A 125 -0.20 18.79 6.90
C ARG A 125 1.08 19.33 7.53
N LEU A 126 2.22 19.18 6.85
CA LEU A 126 3.53 19.57 7.38
C LEU A 126 3.96 20.94 6.88
N GLU A 127 4.52 21.74 7.80
CA GLU A 127 5.13 23.02 7.46
C GLU A 127 6.31 22.84 6.50
N LYS A 128 6.40 23.71 5.48
CA LYS A 128 7.49 23.66 4.50
C LYS A 128 8.79 24.11 5.15
N GLY A 129 9.84 23.29 5.01
CA GLY A 129 11.16 23.56 5.60
C GLY A 129 11.24 23.30 7.10
N SER A 130 10.24 22.64 7.70
CA SER A 130 10.36 22.16 9.07
C SER A 130 11.25 20.91 9.14
N GLY A 131 12.00 20.80 10.23
CA GLY A 131 12.80 19.62 10.51
C GLY A 131 11.96 18.33 10.54
N LEU A 132 10.73 18.39 11.07
CA LEU A 132 9.80 17.26 11.06
C LEU A 132 9.52 16.74 9.64
N ARG A 133 9.32 17.65 8.68
CA ARG A 133 9.09 17.28 7.27
C ARG A 133 10.32 16.63 6.66
N GLU A 134 11.49 17.20 6.89
CA GLU A 134 12.75 16.65 6.38
C GLU A 134 13.05 15.28 6.98
N GLY A 135 12.88 15.14 8.30
CA GLY A 135 13.08 13.89 9.02
C GLY A 135 12.11 12.79 8.61
N LEU A 136 10.81 13.10 8.51
CA LEU A 136 9.81 12.12 8.05
C LEU A 136 10.12 11.65 6.62
N PHE A 137 10.52 12.55 5.73
CA PHE A 137 10.84 12.21 4.35
C PHE A 137 12.14 11.42 4.25
N ALA A 138 13.14 11.71 5.08
CA ALA A 138 14.36 10.91 5.16
C ALA A 138 14.05 9.47 5.57
N VAL A 139 13.22 9.30 6.61
CA VAL A 139 12.84 7.98 7.14
C VAL A 139 11.96 7.18 6.16
N LEU A 140 10.92 7.80 5.57
CA LEU A 140 10.07 7.14 4.56
C LEU A 140 10.79 6.92 3.22
N GLY A 141 11.78 7.75 2.92
CA GLY A 141 12.65 7.61 1.75
C GLY A 141 13.67 6.48 1.88
N ALA A 142 14.05 6.13 3.10
CA ALA A 142 15.01 5.09 3.38
C ALA A 142 14.40 3.68 3.25
N PRO A 143 15.17 2.69 2.75
CA PRO A 143 14.72 1.31 2.77
C PRO A 143 14.67 0.78 4.22
N PRO A 144 13.80 -0.20 4.54
CA PRO A 144 13.62 -0.67 5.93
C PRO A 144 14.88 -1.20 6.62
N ARG A 145 15.85 -1.70 5.84
CA ARG A 145 17.16 -2.13 6.33
C ARG A 145 18.00 -0.98 6.92
N ASP A 146 17.75 0.25 6.47
CA ASP A 146 18.53 1.43 6.85
C ASP A 146 17.79 2.32 7.86
N TRP A 147 16.53 1.99 8.22
CA TRP A 147 15.72 2.79 9.14
C TRP A 147 16.42 3.09 10.45
N ASP A 148 17.09 2.12 11.08
CA ASP A 148 17.71 2.33 12.39
C ASP A 148 18.86 3.35 12.31
N ALA A 149 19.60 3.37 11.19
CA ALA A 149 20.66 4.35 10.96
C ALA A 149 20.07 5.74 10.67
N VAL A 150 19.02 5.81 9.85
CA VAL A 150 18.35 7.06 9.49
C VAL A 150 17.60 7.65 10.69
N LEU A 151 16.94 6.85 11.51
CA LEU A 151 16.28 7.30 12.74
C LEU A 151 17.28 7.91 13.72
N ARG A 152 18.43 7.25 13.96
CA ARG A 152 19.47 7.79 14.85
C ARG A 152 20.01 9.14 14.40
N THR A 153 20.11 9.37 13.09
CA THR A 153 20.55 10.67 12.53
C THR A 153 19.43 11.70 12.47
N THR A 154 18.17 11.25 12.37
CA THR A 154 16.99 12.13 12.24
C THR A 154 16.54 12.67 13.59
N ILE A 155 16.42 11.81 14.60
CA ILE A 155 15.89 12.17 15.93
C ILE A 155 16.93 12.12 17.04
N GLY A 156 18.16 11.68 16.74
CA GLY A 156 19.26 11.59 17.69
C GLY A 156 20.50 12.37 17.27
N GLY A 157 21.52 12.36 18.13
CA GLY A 157 22.77 13.08 17.95
C GLY A 157 22.81 14.46 18.63
N GLU A 158 23.89 15.22 18.37
CA GLU A 158 24.09 16.58 18.91
C GLU A 158 23.20 17.63 18.21
N ASP A 159 22.79 17.37 16.97
CA ASP A 159 21.96 18.27 16.14
C ASP A 159 20.87 17.45 15.40
N PRO A 160 19.80 17.03 16.11
CA PRO A 160 18.74 16.23 15.52
C PRO A 160 17.93 17.05 14.52
N VAL A 161 17.52 16.42 13.42
CA VAL A 161 16.68 17.04 12.37
C VAL A 161 15.30 17.39 12.92
N CYS A 162 14.72 16.55 13.77
CA CYS A 162 13.44 16.84 14.44
C CYS A 162 13.33 16.23 15.83
N GLY A 163 12.30 16.64 16.58
CA GLY A 163 12.06 16.12 17.91
C GLY A 163 11.65 14.63 17.89
N PRO A 164 12.20 13.77 18.76
CA PRO A 164 11.82 12.35 18.81
C PRO A 164 10.33 12.15 19.08
N GLU A 165 9.76 12.89 20.04
CA GLU A 165 8.33 12.83 20.37
C GLU A 165 7.46 13.42 19.24
N GLU A 166 7.98 14.41 18.51
CA GLU A 166 7.28 15.03 17.39
C GLU A 166 7.12 14.06 16.22
N LEU A 167 8.20 13.36 15.84
CA LEU A 167 8.16 12.30 14.82
C LEU A 167 7.25 11.16 15.26
N GLN A 168 7.38 10.69 16.50
CA GLN A 168 6.57 9.59 17.02
C GLN A 168 5.08 9.95 17.00
N CYS A 169 4.69 11.12 17.52
CA CYS A 169 3.29 11.57 17.51
C CYS A 169 2.74 11.66 16.09
N THR A 170 3.51 12.22 15.14
CA THR A 170 3.10 12.35 13.74
C THR A 170 2.81 10.99 13.10
N LEU A 171 3.65 9.98 13.36
CA LEU A 171 3.44 8.61 12.88
C LEU A 171 2.24 7.93 13.56
N GLN A 172 2.02 8.17 14.86
CA GLN A 172 0.87 7.63 15.59
C GLN A 172 -0.46 8.23 15.12
N ASP A 173 -0.48 9.54 14.88
CA ASP A 173 -1.66 10.23 14.36
C ASP A 173 -1.98 9.71 12.95
N GLN A 174 -0.96 9.52 12.11
CA GLN A 174 -1.15 8.96 10.78
C GLN A 174 -1.69 7.52 10.81
N MET A 175 -1.23 6.69 11.75
CA MET A 175 -1.80 5.37 11.99
C MET A 175 -3.29 5.47 12.33
N GLY A 176 -3.65 6.35 13.27
CA GLY A 176 -5.04 6.58 13.68
C GLY A 176 -5.92 6.96 12.49
N GLU A 177 -5.46 7.89 11.67
CA GLU A 177 -6.17 8.33 10.46
C GLU A 177 -6.39 7.20 9.46
N ILE A 178 -5.37 6.36 9.21
CA ILE A 178 -5.50 5.20 8.29
C ILE A 178 -6.51 4.18 8.81
N VAL A 179 -6.49 3.90 10.11
CA VAL A 179 -7.41 2.93 10.72
C VAL A 179 -8.85 3.45 10.68
N LEU A 180 -9.07 4.75 10.91
CA LEU A 180 -10.40 5.35 10.97
C LEU A 180 -10.99 5.70 9.60
N SER A 181 -10.15 6.06 8.63
CA SER A 181 -10.60 6.60 7.34
C SER A 181 -10.67 5.56 6.21
N MET A 182 -10.08 4.38 6.39
CA MET A 182 -10.05 3.34 5.35
C MET A 182 -11.00 2.17 5.67
N PRO A 183 -11.60 1.53 4.65
CA PRO A 183 -12.48 0.39 4.87
C PRO A 183 -11.78 -0.75 5.60
N SER A 184 -12.36 -1.23 6.71
CA SER A 184 -11.82 -2.37 7.44
C SER A 184 -11.71 -3.60 6.54
N GLY A 185 -10.54 -4.23 6.53
CA GLY A 185 -10.26 -5.39 5.67
C GLY A 185 -9.68 -5.04 4.29
N SER A 186 -9.49 -3.75 3.99
CA SER A 186 -8.73 -3.29 2.81
C SER A 186 -7.28 -3.80 2.87
N ALA A 187 -6.82 -4.36 1.75
CA ALA A 187 -5.43 -4.78 1.57
C ALA A 187 -4.45 -3.60 1.70
N LEU A 188 -4.84 -2.42 1.20
CA LEU A 188 -4.11 -1.16 1.31
C LEU A 188 -4.05 -0.68 2.76
N GLN A 189 -5.17 -0.68 3.50
CA GLN A 189 -5.15 -0.32 4.91
C GLN A 189 -4.20 -1.22 5.70
N ALA A 190 -4.30 -2.54 5.51
CA ALA A 190 -3.43 -3.51 6.17
C ALA A 190 -1.95 -3.25 5.85
N LEU A 191 -1.60 -3.02 4.57
CA LEU A 191 -0.23 -2.71 4.16
C LEU A 191 0.31 -1.45 4.85
N LEU A 192 -0.45 -0.35 4.84
CA LEU A 192 0.00 0.91 5.43
C LEU A 192 0.11 0.81 6.96
N ALA A 193 -0.80 0.08 7.60
CA ALA A 193 -0.77 -0.18 9.04
C ALA A 193 0.42 -1.07 9.42
N GLU A 194 0.70 -2.15 8.68
CA GLU A 194 1.89 -2.99 8.91
C GLU A 194 3.17 -2.16 8.79
N TYR A 195 3.30 -1.38 7.73
CA TYR A 195 4.45 -0.51 7.49
C TYR A 195 4.67 0.50 8.63
N LEU A 196 3.60 1.24 9.02
CA LEU A 196 3.70 2.23 10.07
C LEU A 196 3.93 1.62 11.45
N ASN A 197 3.37 0.43 11.74
CA ASN A 197 3.62 -0.25 13.01
C ASN A 197 5.09 -0.62 13.16
N GLU A 198 5.69 -1.21 12.13
CA GLU A 198 7.13 -1.56 12.15
C GLU A 198 7.98 -0.28 12.33
N LEU A 199 7.64 0.78 11.61
CA LEU A 199 8.37 2.05 11.73
C LEU A 199 8.21 2.68 13.13
N LEU A 200 7.00 2.64 13.70
CA LEU A 200 6.72 3.14 15.06
C LEU A 200 7.47 2.34 16.13
N GLU A 201 7.54 1.01 15.99
CA GLU A 201 8.28 0.14 16.90
C GLU A 201 9.78 0.50 16.90
N ARG A 202 10.38 0.65 15.72
CA ARG A 202 11.79 1.07 15.59
C ARG A 202 12.04 2.48 16.08
N THR A 203 11.11 3.40 15.82
CA THR A 203 11.18 4.77 16.35
C THR A 203 11.20 4.76 17.88
N ARG A 204 10.28 4.02 18.52
CA ARG A 204 10.23 3.88 19.99
C ARG A 204 11.47 3.21 20.57
N ALA A 205 12.01 2.19 19.89
CA ALA A 205 13.24 1.53 20.29
C ALA A 205 14.40 2.53 20.28
N CYS A 206 14.56 3.30 19.20
CA CYS A 206 15.58 4.35 19.07
C CYS A 206 15.46 5.41 20.17
N ILE A 207 14.24 5.89 20.45
CA ILE A 207 13.99 6.87 21.53
C ILE A 207 14.38 6.30 22.89
N THR A 208 14.06 5.03 23.15
CA THR A 208 14.38 4.36 24.41
C THR A 208 15.89 4.17 24.58
N GLU A 209 16.60 3.79 23.51
CA GLU A 209 18.07 3.66 23.51
C GLU A 209 18.76 4.98 23.85
N MET A 210 18.23 6.11 23.38
CA MET A 210 18.81 7.43 23.64
C MET A 210 18.53 7.97 25.04
N ALA A 211 17.51 7.46 25.72
CA ALA A 211 17.15 7.86 27.08
C ALA A 211 17.98 7.14 28.17
N GLN A 212 18.80 6.15 27.78
CA GLN A 212 19.69 5.38 28.66
C GLN A 212 21.11 5.96 28.66
#